data_AF-A0A9W6VFK6-F1
#
_entry.id   AF-A0A9W6VFK6-F1
#
_cell.length_a   1.000
_cell.length_b   1.000
_cell.length_c   1.000
_cell.angle_alpha   90.00
_cell.angle_beta   90.00
_cell.angle_gamma   90.00
#
_symmetry.space_group_name_H-M   'P 1'
#
loop_
_entity.id
_entity.type
_entity.pdbx_description
1 polymer ?
#
loop_
_entity_poly.entity_id
_entity_poly.type
_entity_poly.pdbx_seq_one_letter_code
_entity_poly.pdbx_strand_id
1 'polypeptide(L)'
;MTTTETGWTSRAQRLADLLRDRGDIRSPQWHEAVAEVPRHLFVPHAYEQDDTGNWTSWDTAGRLDRVYAPETLVTALEERDGYQAAVSSSTKPDLMVRMLETLDVRDGHHVLEIGTGTGYNAALLSHRLGDDRVFSVDVDPGLVALARERLAAAGYRPTLAAVDGEAGLSEHAPYDRIIATCSVPAVPWCWAEQLAPDGAILVDYKLAVSAGNLVNLRRRSDVLEGRFTTWWAGFMEMRHPQDRPIPAPRVCYAEGERRWHTTAPVPPWQKLVVWFLAHLVGLPRGVVYGSLLDPDTREPTAATLAAPDGSWARVGLADHTVTEAGKTSLWEPVESAYRLWLATERPGWDRLGLTVNADGRNTLWLDSPTSPRTWPLESGSRLIS
;
A
#
# COMPACT_ATOMS: atom_id res chain seq x y z
N MET A 1 -31.89 3.80 -32.42
CA MET A 1 -30.41 3.90 -32.32
C MET A 1 -29.99 2.96 -31.22
N THR A 2 -29.59 1.74 -31.60
CA THR A 2 -29.19 0.64 -30.72
C THR A 2 -27.73 0.84 -30.31
N THR A 3 -27.53 1.34 -29.10
CA THR A 3 -26.23 1.34 -28.43
C THR A 3 -25.78 -0.10 -28.27
N THR A 4 -24.64 -0.43 -28.90
CA THR A 4 -23.86 -1.64 -28.63
C THR A 4 -23.72 -1.80 -27.12
N GLU A 5 -24.39 -2.80 -26.53
CA GLU A 5 -24.04 -3.30 -25.20
C GLU A 5 -22.55 -3.63 -25.25
N THR A 6 -21.75 -2.86 -24.53
CA THR A 6 -20.28 -2.83 -24.58
C THR A 6 -19.63 -4.12 -24.07
N GLY A 7 -20.38 -5.22 -23.94
CA GLY A 7 -19.94 -6.54 -23.49
C GLY A 7 -19.30 -6.57 -22.11
N TRP A 8 -19.30 -5.44 -21.39
CA TRP A 8 -18.60 -5.25 -20.13
C TRP A 8 -19.32 -5.96 -18.98
N THR A 9 -20.65 -6.01 -19.00
CA THR A 9 -21.45 -6.73 -17.98
C THR A 9 -21.04 -8.19 -17.91
N SER A 10 -20.89 -8.85 -19.06
CA SER A 10 -20.38 -10.23 -19.12
C SER A 10 -18.97 -10.38 -18.56
N ARG A 11 -18.11 -9.36 -18.71
CA ARG A 11 -16.72 -9.35 -18.21
C ARG A 11 -16.68 -9.11 -16.70
N ALA A 12 -17.48 -8.17 -16.22
CA ALA A 12 -17.67 -7.88 -14.80
C ALA A 12 -18.21 -9.11 -14.06
N GLN A 13 -19.23 -9.77 -14.62
CA GLN A 13 -19.77 -11.01 -14.08
C GLN A 13 -18.70 -12.11 -14.02
N ARG A 14 -17.95 -12.33 -15.12
CA ARG A 14 -16.85 -13.31 -15.13
C ARG A 14 -15.76 -12.98 -14.11
N LEU A 15 -15.42 -11.71 -13.93
CA LEU A 15 -14.50 -11.27 -12.89
C LEU A 15 -15.06 -11.60 -11.50
N ALA A 16 -16.29 -11.20 -11.19
CA ALA A 16 -16.92 -11.46 -9.90
C ALA A 16 -16.96 -12.96 -9.58
N ASP A 17 -17.35 -13.80 -10.54
CA ASP A 17 -17.36 -15.26 -10.40
C ASP A 17 -15.96 -15.82 -10.19
N LEU A 18 -14.96 -15.37 -10.97
CA LEU A 18 -13.55 -15.76 -10.78
C LEU A 18 -13.06 -15.45 -9.37
N LEU A 19 -13.38 -14.26 -8.85
CA LEU A 19 -12.94 -13.84 -7.52
C LEU A 19 -13.64 -14.62 -6.40
N ARG A 20 -14.93 -14.93 -6.56
CA ARG A 20 -15.65 -15.84 -5.65
C ARG A 20 -15.03 -17.24 -5.66
N ASP A 21 -14.78 -17.79 -6.84
CA ASP A 21 -14.26 -19.16 -6.99
C ASP A 21 -12.83 -19.30 -6.43
N ARG A 22 -12.04 -18.22 -6.43
CA ARG A 22 -10.73 -18.12 -5.76
C ARG A 22 -10.82 -17.92 -4.24
N GLY A 23 -12.00 -17.60 -3.71
CA GLY A 23 -12.22 -17.26 -2.30
C GLY A 23 -11.83 -15.83 -1.93
N ASP A 24 -11.56 -14.96 -2.91
CA ASP A 24 -11.29 -13.53 -2.69
C ASP A 24 -12.56 -12.77 -2.28
N ILE A 25 -13.73 -13.21 -2.78
CA ILE A 25 -15.05 -12.72 -2.40
C ILE A 25 -15.81 -13.81 -1.66
N ARG A 26 -16.37 -13.47 -0.50
CA ARG A 26 -17.14 -14.42 0.33
C ARG A 26 -18.60 -14.00 0.47
N SER A 27 -18.86 -12.70 0.51
CA SER A 27 -20.20 -12.14 0.62
C SER A 27 -20.87 -11.94 -0.76
N PRO A 28 -22.16 -12.28 -0.90
CA PRO A 28 -22.90 -12.06 -2.14
C PRO A 28 -22.99 -10.56 -2.49
N GLN A 29 -23.07 -9.67 -1.50
CA GLN A 29 -23.14 -8.23 -1.71
C GLN A 29 -21.90 -7.67 -2.43
N TRP A 30 -20.70 -8.14 -2.08
CA TRP A 30 -19.48 -7.71 -2.79
C TRP A 30 -19.34 -8.35 -4.17
N HIS A 31 -19.87 -9.55 -4.36
CA HIS A 31 -19.93 -10.18 -5.68
C HIS A 31 -20.83 -9.37 -6.62
N GLU A 32 -22.02 -8.98 -6.16
CA GLU A 32 -22.95 -8.10 -6.89
C GLU A 32 -22.29 -6.75 -7.22
N ALA A 33 -21.65 -6.10 -6.24
CA ALA A 33 -20.94 -4.84 -6.47
C ALA A 33 -19.86 -4.94 -7.56
N VAL A 34 -19.06 -6.01 -7.59
CA VAL A 34 -18.05 -6.22 -8.64
C VAL A 34 -18.69 -6.50 -10.01
N ALA A 35 -19.81 -7.24 -10.03
CA ALA A 35 -20.52 -7.58 -11.26
C ALA A 35 -21.25 -6.39 -11.89
N GLU A 36 -21.72 -5.43 -11.08
CA GLU A 36 -22.59 -4.34 -11.53
C GLU A 36 -21.87 -2.98 -11.65
N VAL A 37 -20.78 -2.75 -10.91
CA VAL A 37 -20.04 -1.47 -11.02
C VAL A 37 -19.19 -1.46 -12.30
N PRO A 38 -19.37 -0.48 -13.21
CA PRO A 38 -18.69 -0.44 -14.50
C PRO A 38 -17.25 0.06 -14.35
N ARG A 39 -16.32 -0.82 -13.93
CA ARG A 39 -14.89 -0.50 -13.68
C ARG A 39 -14.24 0.33 -14.80
N HIS A 40 -14.58 0.06 -16.07
CA HIS A 40 -14.04 0.80 -17.22
C HIS A 40 -14.32 2.31 -17.21
N LEU A 41 -15.41 2.78 -16.58
CA LEU A 41 -15.65 4.22 -16.42
C LEU A 41 -14.63 4.88 -15.49
N PHE A 42 -14.07 4.12 -14.55
CA PHE A 42 -13.11 4.62 -13.57
C PHE A 42 -11.67 4.61 -14.09
N VAL A 43 -11.41 3.88 -15.19
CA VAL A 43 -10.08 3.76 -15.79
C VAL A 43 -10.15 4.01 -17.29
N PRO A 44 -10.46 5.23 -17.78
CA PRO A 44 -10.58 5.48 -19.22
C PRO A 44 -9.26 5.25 -19.97
N HIS A 45 -8.13 5.49 -19.32
CA HIS A 45 -6.79 5.15 -19.81
C HIS A 45 -5.98 4.53 -18.67
N ALA A 46 -4.90 3.86 -19.03
CA ALA A 46 -3.93 3.34 -18.08
C ALA A 46 -2.52 3.41 -18.67
N TYR A 47 -1.52 3.25 -17.82
CA TYR A 47 -0.11 3.26 -18.18
C TYR A 47 0.49 1.87 -18.00
N GLU A 48 1.43 1.52 -18.87
CA GLU A 48 2.27 0.34 -18.73
C GLU A 48 3.74 0.73 -18.88
N GLN A 49 4.58 0.13 -18.05
CA GLN A 49 6.03 0.34 -18.08
C GLN A 49 6.67 -0.82 -18.84
N ASP A 50 7.56 -0.51 -19.76
CA ASP A 50 8.37 -1.53 -20.44
C ASP A 50 9.59 -1.94 -19.60
N ASP A 51 10.34 -2.92 -20.08
CA ASP A 51 11.55 -3.45 -19.40
C ASP A 51 12.70 -2.43 -19.31
N THR A 52 12.60 -1.31 -20.01
CA THR A 52 13.56 -0.19 -19.95
C THR A 52 13.14 0.89 -18.95
N GLY A 53 11.97 0.74 -18.32
CA GLY A 53 11.42 1.70 -17.37
C GLY A 53 10.62 2.83 -18.00
N ASN A 54 10.39 2.80 -19.32
CA ASN A 54 9.62 3.82 -20.02
C ASN A 54 8.12 3.54 -19.90
N TRP A 55 7.35 4.58 -19.57
CA TRP A 55 5.90 4.47 -19.47
C TRP A 55 5.21 4.81 -20.79
N THR A 56 4.20 4.02 -21.13
CA THR A 56 3.33 4.25 -22.29
C THR A 56 1.87 4.25 -21.85
N SER A 57 1.09 5.19 -22.37
CA SER A 57 -0.34 5.29 -22.10
C SER A 57 -1.13 4.49 -23.14
N TRP A 58 -2.22 3.85 -22.72
CA TRP A 58 -3.12 3.11 -23.58
C TRP A 58 -4.59 3.35 -23.21
N ASP A 59 -5.45 3.34 -24.23
CA ASP A 59 -6.90 3.49 -24.09
C ASP A 59 -7.56 2.15 -23.71
N THR A 60 -8.40 2.19 -22.68
CA THR A 60 -9.07 1.01 -22.16
C THR A 60 -10.30 0.57 -22.95
N ALA A 61 -10.90 1.46 -23.76
CA ALA A 61 -12.08 1.13 -24.57
C ALA A 61 -11.82 -0.05 -25.52
N GLY A 62 -10.59 -0.17 -26.02
CA GLY A 62 -10.14 -1.28 -26.87
C GLY A 62 -9.64 -2.53 -26.13
N ARG A 63 -9.56 -2.51 -24.78
CA ARG A 63 -8.90 -3.55 -23.97
C ARG A 63 -9.70 -3.92 -22.71
N LEU A 64 -11.03 -4.03 -22.84
CA LEU A 64 -11.92 -4.32 -21.70
C LEU A 64 -11.58 -5.62 -20.97
N ASP A 65 -11.07 -6.66 -21.65
CA ASP A 65 -10.67 -7.90 -20.97
C ASP A 65 -9.57 -7.66 -19.91
N ARG A 66 -8.66 -6.72 -20.15
CA ARG A 66 -7.64 -6.32 -19.16
C ARG A 66 -8.23 -5.47 -18.04
N VAL A 67 -9.17 -4.58 -18.36
CA VAL A 67 -9.90 -3.78 -17.35
C VAL A 67 -10.62 -4.67 -16.34
N TYR A 68 -11.18 -5.78 -16.81
CA TYR A 68 -11.89 -6.75 -15.98
C TYR A 68 -11.03 -7.97 -15.61
N ALA A 69 -9.70 -7.81 -15.61
CA ALA A 69 -8.76 -8.77 -15.03
C ALA A 69 -8.44 -8.39 -13.56
N PRO A 70 -8.00 -9.35 -12.72
CA PRO A 70 -7.50 -9.09 -11.36
C PRO A 70 -6.11 -8.42 -11.36
N GLU A 71 -6.03 -7.27 -12.01
CA GLU A 71 -4.81 -6.48 -12.23
C GLU A 71 -4.98 -5.04 -11.73
N THR A 72 -3.89 -4.48 -11.21
CA THR A 72 -3.80 -3.05 -10.87
C THR A 72 -3.45 -2.28 -12.14
N LEU A 73 -4.17 -1.18 -12.38
CA LEU A 73 -3.95 -0.33 -13.55
C LEU A 73 -3.44 1.02 -13.09
N VAL A 74 -2.23 1.41 -13.49
CA VAL A 74 -1.67 2.74 -13.21
C VAL A 74 -2.43 3.78 -14.04
N THR A 75 -2.92 4.84 -13.42
CA THR A 75 -3.85 5.81 -14.03
C THR A 75 -3.36 7.24 -13.99
N ALA A 76 -2.30 7.53 -13.24
CA ALA A 76 -1.63 8.82 -13.29
C ALA A 76 -0.14 8.67 -12.97
N LEU A 77 0.66 9.48 -13.65
CA LEU A 77 2.09 9.60 -13.46
C LEU A 77 2.45 11.05 -13.10
N GLU A 78 3.54 11.23 -12.38
CA GLU A 78 4.14 12.52 -12.06
C GLU A 78 5.64 12.48 -12.38
N GLU A 79 6.18 13.57 -12.93
CA GLU A 79 7.61 13.74 -13.14
C GLU A 79 8.30 14.03 -11.80
N ARG A 80 9.31 13.24 -11.43
CA ARG A 80 10.10 13.42 -10.21
C ARG A 80 11.58 13.27 -10.54
N ASP A 81 12.40 14.30 -10.31
CA ASP A 81 13.86 14.25 -10.45
C ASP A 81 14.38 13.52 -11.72
N GLY A 82 13.73 13.73 -12.86
CA GLY A 82 14.12 13.14 -14.15
C GLY A 82 13.63 11.70 -14.41
N TYR A 83 12.71 11.18 -13.59
CA TYR A 83 11.97 9.95 -13.85
C TYR A 83 10.46 10.14 -13.66
N GLN A 84 9.65 9.23 -14.21
CA GLN A 84 8.21 9.24 -14.01
C GLN A 84 7.80 8.26 -12.92
N ALA A 85 7.07 8.76 -11.91
CA ALA A 85 6.55 8.00 -10.79
C ALA A 85 5.04 7.79 -10.93
N ALA A 86 4.55 6.59 -10.63
CA ALA A 86 3.11 6.35 -10.53
C ALA A 86 2.55 7.03 -9.27
N VAL A 87 1.52 7.86 -9.45
CA VAL A 87 0.87 8.63 -8.37
C VAL A 87 -0.62 8.30 -8.19
N SER A 88 -1.19 7.53 -9.11
CA SER A 88 -2.54 6.98 -8.97
C SER A 88 -2.64 5.65 -9.70
N SER A 89 -3.46 4.74 -9.16
CA SER A 89 -3.84 3.50 -9.83
C SER A 89 -5.25 3.07 -9.42
N SER A 90 -5.94 2.35 -10.30
CA SER A 90 -7.05 1.49 -9.89
C SER A 90 -6.50 0.17 -9.41
N THR A 91 -6.44 0.01 -8.09
CA THR A 91 -6.00 -1.24 -7.46
C THR A 91 -6.83 -2.43 -7.94
N LYS A 92 -6.16 -3.57 -8.08
CA LYS A 92 -6.78 -4.83 -8.51
C LYS A 92 -8.04 -5.17 -7.69
N PRO A 93 -9.15 -5.61 -8.31
CA PRO A 93 -10.43 -5.75 -7.63
C PRO A 93 -10.44 -6.83 -6.55
N ASP A 94 -9.66 -7.89 -6.73
CA ASP A 94 -9.49 -8.96 -5.75
C ASP A 94 -8.85 -8.46 -4.45
N LEU A 95 -7.94 -7.49 -4.53
CA LEU A 95 -7.36 -6.85 -3.35
C LEU A 95 -8.38 -5.94 -2.66
N MET A 96 -9.07 -5.09 -3.44
CA MET A 96 -10.08 -4.16 -2.91
C MET A 96 -11.18 -4.90 -2.15
N VAL A 97 -11.77 -5.94 -2.75
CA VAL A 97 -12.84 -6.70 -2.06
C VAL A 97 -12.31 -7.44 -0.84
N ARG A 98 -11.10 -8.04 -0.89
CA ARG A 98 -10.48 -8.64 0.30
C ARG A 98 -10.26 -7.63 1.42
N MET A 99 -9.90 -6.40 1.10
CA MET A 99 -9.77 -5.32 2.08
C MET A 99 -11.12 -4.97 2.70
N LEU A 100 -12.17 -4.79 1.90
CA LEU A 100 -13.53 -4.50 2.38
C LEU A 100 -14.11 -5.62 3.26
N GLU A 101 -13.84 -6.88 2.88
CA GLU A 101 -14.16 -8.10 3.63
C GLU A 101 -13.36 -8.20 4.94
N THR A 102 -12.07 -7.85 4.93
CA THR A 102 -11.20 -7.86 6.11
C THR A 102 -11.59 -6.78 7.10
N LEU A 103 -11.94 -5.60 6.59
CA LEU A 103 -12.43 -4.46 7.37
C LEU A 103 -13.85 -4.70 7.90
N ASP A 104 -14.53 -5.79 7.48
CA ASP A 104 -15.87 -6.16 7.95
C ASP A 104 -16.87 -5.01 7.72
N VAL A 105 -16.84 -4.47 6.50
CA VAL A 105 -17.81 -3.47 6.03
C VAL A 105 -19.16 -4.15 5.84
N ARG A 106 -20.20 -3.58 6.46
CA ARG A 106 -21.56 -4.12 6.49
C ARG A 106 -22.56 -3.02 6.15
N ASP A 107 -23.73 -3.45 5.73
CA ASP A 107 -24.83 -2.57 5.38
C ASP A 107 -25.17 -1.67 6.58
N GLY A 108 -25.42 -0.39 6.31
CA GLY A 108 -25.66 0.64 7.33
C GLY A 108 -24.41 1.35 7.85
N HIS A 109 -23.21 0.81 7.66
CA HIS A 109 -21.97 1.48 8.10
C HIS A 109 -21.69 2.78 7.33
N HIS A 110 -21.22 3.82 8.03
CA HIS A 110 -20.54 4.96 7.42
C HIS A 110 -19.06 4.64 7.20
N VAL A 111 -18.56 4.85 5.99
CA VAL A 111 -17.20 4.51 5.58
C VAL A 111 -16.45 5.71 5.04
N LEU A 112 -15.27 5.98 5.60
CA LEU A 112 -14.29 6.91 5.06
C LEU A 112 -13.20 6.15 4.29
N GLU A 113 -13.06 6.45 3.01
CA GLU A 113 -11.92 6.08 2.18
C GLU A 113 -10.88 7.20 2.17
N ILE A 114 -9.63 6.86 2.53
CA ILE A 114 -8.47 7.73 2.36
C ILE A 114 -7.71 7.29 1.10
N GLY A 115 -7.78 8.11 0.05
CA GLY A 115 -7.23 7.81 -1.28
C GLY A 115 -8.33 7.55 -2.31
N THR A 116 -9.06 8.60 -2.71
CA THR A 116 -10.13 8.49 -3.73
C THR A 116 -9.62 7.93 -5.04
N GLY A 117 -8.43 8.36 -5.48
CA GLY A 117 -7.80 7.91 -6.72
C GLY A 117 -8.73 7.98 -7.92
N THR A 118 -9.09 6.83 -8.48
CA THR A 118 -9.99 6.76 -9.63
C THR A 118 -11.48 6.88 -9.30
N GLY A 119 -11.86 6.65 -8.04
CA GLY A 119 -13.25 6.54 -7.57
C GLY A 119 -13.85 5.13 -7.66
N TYR A 120 -13.11 4.12 -8.12
CA TYR A 120 -13.67 2.77 -8.29
C TYR A 120 -14.09 2.11 -6.97
N ASN A 121 -13.26 2.22 -5.93
CA ASN A 121 -13.58 1.63 -4.62
C ASN A 121 -14.72 2.38 -3.92
N ALA A 122 -14.73 3.72 -3.97
CA ALA A 122 -15.90 4.52 -3.61
C ALA A 122 -17.19 4.10 -4.33
N ALA A 123 -17.13 3.68 -5.60
CA ALA A 123 -18.29 3.16 -6.32
C ALA A 123 -18.75 1.79 -5.81
N LEU A 124 -17.83 0.88 -5.50
CA LEU A 124 -18.16 -0.40 -4.85
C LEU A 124 -18.84 -0.18 -3.49
N LEU A 125 -18.28 0.72 -2.68
CA LEU A 125 -18.85 1.13 -1.40
C LEU A 125 -20.25 1.74 -1.58
N SER A 126 -20.43 2.64 -2.55
CA SER A 126 -21.71 3.33 -2.80
C SER A 126 -22.78 2.38 -3.31
N HIS A 127 -22.42 1.42 -4.18
CA HIS A 127 -23.33 0.35 -4.62
C HIS A 127 -23.89 -0.44 -3.44
N ARG A 128 -23.02 -0.82 -2.50
CA ARG A 128 -23.43 -1.62 -1.34
C ARG A 128 -24.15 -0.81 -0.26
N LEU A 129 -23.63 0.36 0.09
CA LEU A 129 -24.02 1.10 1.30
C LEU A 129 -25.00 2.23 1.04
N GLY A 130 -25.08 2.72 -0.20
CA GLY A 130 -25.72 3.98 -0.56
C GLY A 130 -24.76 5.17 -0.45
N ASP A 131 -24.99 6.17 -1.31
CA ASP A 131 -24.16 7.37 -1.42
C ASP A 131 -24.01 8.16 -0.11
N ASP A 132 -25.06 8.18 0.72
CA ASP A 132 -25.13 8.93 1.99
C ASP A 132 -24.18 8.39 3.06
N ARG A 133 -23.63 7.19 2.85
CA ARG A 133 -22.75 6.49 3.80
C ARG A 133 -21.30 6.44 3.39
N VAL A 134 -20.96 7.00 2.24
CA VAL A 134 -19.63 6.88 1.65
C VAL A 134 -18.99 8.24 1.54
N PHE A 135 -17.80 8.33 2.14
CA PHE A 135 -16.96 9.52 2.18
C PHE A 135 -15.60 9.13 1.64
N SER A 136 -15.04 9.92 0.74
CA SER A 136 -13.72 9.63 0.17
C SER A 136 -12.90 10.90 0.00
N VAL A 137 -11.66 10.85 0.44
CA VAL A 137 -10.74 12.00 0.36
C VAL A 137 -9.52 11.68 -0.47
N ASP A 138 -8.97 12.69 -1.13
CA ASP A 138 -7.67 12.61 -1.81
C ASP A 138 -6.99 13.97 -1.71
N VAL A 139 -5.66 13.97 -1.68
CA VAL A 139 -4.89 15.22 -1.63
C VAL A 139 -4.91 15.97 -2.97
N ASP A 140 -5.14 15.25 -4.07
CA ASP A 140 -5.12 15.81 -5.41
C ASP A 140 -6.53 16.29 -5.85
N PRO A 141 -6.77 17.60 -5.97
CA PRO A 141 -8.07 18.13 -6.38
C PRO A 141 -8.46 17.72 -7.80
N GLY A 142 -7.49 17.48 -8.69
CA GLY A 142 -7.74 17.01 -10.05
C GLY A 142 -8.27 15.58 -10.07
N LEU A 143 -7.69 14.69 -9.26
CA LEU A 143 -8.19 13.32 -9.10
C LEU A 143 -9.60 13.30 -8.49
N VAL A 144 -9.86 14.14 -7.47
CA VAL A 144 -11.21 14.26 -6.88
C VAL A 144 -12.25 14.72 -7.89
N ALA A 145 -11.93 15.72 -8.73
CA ALA A 145 -12.83 16.19 -9.77
C ALA A 145 -13.15 15.09 -10.80
N LEU A 146 -12.13 14.39 -11.30
CA LEU A 146 -12.30 13.28 -12.24
C LEU A 146 -13.10 12.12 -11.62
N ALA A 147 -12.82 11.75 -10.38
CA ALA A 147 -13.57 10.73 -9.67
C ALA A 147 -15.05 11.10 -9.53
N ARG A 148 -15.37 12.38 -9.24
CA ARG A 148 -16.75 12.88 -9.17
C ARG A 148 -17.50 12.72 -10.49
N GLU A 149 -16.87 13.05 -11.61
CA GLU A 149 -17.45 12.88 -12.95
C GLU A 149 -17.73 11.41 -13.26
N ARG A 150 -16.75 10.53 -12.97
CA ARG A 150 -16.84 9.08 -13.22
C ARG A 150 -17.90 8.41 -12.35
N LEU A 151 -17.94 8.74 -11.06
CA LEU A 151 -18.98 8.28 -10.12
C LEU A 151 -20.36 8.72 -10.61
N ALA A 152 -20.53 10.00 -10.97
CA ALA A 152 -21.80 10.50 -11.48
C ALA A 152 -22.24 9.81 -12.78
N ALA A 153 -21.30 9.49 -13.69
CA ALA A 153 -21.56 8.72 -14.90
C ALA A 153 -21.98 7.26 -14.61
N ALA A 154 -21.48 6.69 -13.51
CA ALA A 154 -21.88 5.37 -13.01
C ALA A 154 -23.16 5.40 -12.13
N GLY A 155 -23.72 6.58 -11.87
CA GLY A 155 -24.94 6.76 -11.06
C GLY A 155 -24.73 7.00 -9.56
N TYR A 156 -23.49 7.12 -9.10
CA TYR A 156 -23.13 7.31 -7.68
C TYR A 156 -22.77 8.76 -7.37
N ARG A 157 -23.13 9.23 -6.18
CA ARG A 157 -22.86 10.60 -5.69
C ARG A 157 -22.43 10.62 -4.21
N PRO A 158 -21.40 9.85 -3.81
CA PRO A 158 -20.87 9.92 -2.45
C PRO A 158 -20.23 11.29 -2.15
N THR A 159 -19.94 11.54 -0.89
CA THR A 159 -19.22 12.74 -0.48
C THR A 159 -17.74 12.60 -0.82
N LEU A 160 -17.22 13.51 -1.66
CA LEU A 160 -15.80 13.56 -2.01
C LEU A 160 -15.19 14.90 -1.61
N ALA A 161 -13.99 14.89 -1.03
CA ALA A 161 -13.26 16.10 -0.67
C ALA A 161 -11.78 16.04 -1.05
N ALA A 162 -11.25 17.18 -1.52
CA ALA A 162 -9.84 17.36 -1.83
C ALA A 162 -9.11 17.90 -0.60
N VAL A 163 -8.59 17.01 0.24
CA VAL A 163 -7.96 17.32 1.54
C VAL A 163 -6.81 16.36 1.81
N ASP A 164 -5.91 16.74 2.71
CA ASP A 164 -4.89 15.82 3.21
C ASP A 164 -5.54 14.69 4.01
N GLY A 165 -5.34 13.46 3.56
CA GLY A 165 -5.90 12.25 4.18
C GLY A 165 -5.41 11.99 5.60
N GLU A 166 -4.26 12.56 5.99
CA GLU A 166 -3.76 12.46 7.37
C GLU A 166 -4.77 13.03 8.37
N ALA A 167 -5.46 14.12 8.02
CA ALA A 167 -6.45 14.75 8.89
C ALA A 167 -7.82 14.05 8.88
N GLY A 168 -8.06 13.10 7.98
CA GLY A 168 -9.38 12.51 7.74
C GLY A 168 -10.40 13.54 7.26
N LEU A 169 -11.67 13.36 7.63
CA LEU A 169 -12.79 14.23 7.25
C LEU A 169 -13.75 14.43 8.42
N SER A 170 -13.24 15.11 9.45
CA SER A 170 -13.90 15.22 10.77
C SER A 170 -15.35 15.76 10.75
N GLU A 171 -15.72 16.56 9.76
CA GLU A 171 -17.06 17.14 9.63
C GLU A 171 -18.18 16.10 9.41
N HIS A 172 -17.82 14.89 8.99
CA HIS A 172 -18.74 13.78 8.73
C HIS A 172 -18.56 12.59 9.70
N ALA A 173 -17.68 12.72 10.69
CA ALA A 173 -17.53 11.74 11.75
C ALA A 173 -18.82 11.63 12.62
N PRO A 174 -19.08 10.48 13.27
CA PRO A 174 -18.23 9.29 13.35
C PRO A 174 -18.39 8.33 12.16
N TYR A 175 -17.30 7.61 11.86
CA TYR A 175 -17.26 6.52 10.88
C TYR A 175 -17.25 5.16 11.57
N ASP A 176 -17.98 4.20 11.01
CA ASP A 176 -17.88 2.81 11.42
C ASP A 176 -16.60 2.17 10.91
N ARG A 177 -16.15 2.56 9.72
CA ARG A 177 -14.95 2.02 9.08
C ARG A 177 -14.13 3.12 8.40
N ILE A 178 -12.82 3.04 8.56
CA ILE A 178 -11.87 3.83 7.79
C ILE A 178 -11.00 2.86 6.98
N ILE A 179 -10.91 3.08 5.68
CA ILE A 179 -10.02 2.32 4.79
C ILE A 179 -9.05 3.28 4.15
N ALA A 180 -7.75 3.01 4.28
CA ALA A 180 -6.72 3.76 3.57
C ALA A 180 -6.21 2.92 2.40
N THR A 181 -6.36 3.45 1.20
CA THR A 181 -5.85 2.89 -0.07
C THR A 181 -4.53 3.54 -0.48
N CYS A 182 -3.80 4.02 0.53
CA CYS A 182 -2.43 4.49 0.49
C CYS A 182 -1.70 3.97 1.74
N SER A 183 -0.36 3.98 1.72
CA SER A 183 0.46 3.52 2.82
C SER A 183 0.91 4.65 3.73
N VAL A 184 1.03 4.37 5.03
CA VAL A 184 1.45 5.35 6.04
C VAL A 184 2.63 4.84 6.89
N PRO A 185 3.56 5.74 7.29
CA PRO A 185 4.62 5.43 8.29
C PRO A 185 4.07 5.23 9.70
N ALA A 186 2.94 5.85 9.98
CA ALA A 186 2.32 5.93 11.29
C ALA A 186 0.83 6.16 11.07
N VAL A 187 -0.01 5.49 11.86
CA VAL A 187 -1.45 5.76 11.85
C VAL A 187 -1.69 7.00 12.71
N PRO A 188 -2.26 8.08 12.16
CA PRO A 188 -2.51 9.30 12.93
C PRO A 188 -3.67 9.08 13.90
N TRP A 189 -3.53 9.60 15.12
CA TRP A 189 -4.56 9.41 16.17
C TRP A 189 -5.91 10.06 15.80
N CYS A 190 -5.91 11.12 15.00
CA CYS A 190 -7.12 11.78 14.56
C CYS A 190 -8.07 10.87 13.75
N TRP A 191 -7.57 9.79 13.14
CA TRP A 191 -8.45 8.78 12.55
C TRP A 191 -9.23 8.02 13.63
N ALA A 192 -8.60 7.70 14.77
CA ALA A 192 -9.27 7.07 15.90
C ALA A 192 -10.35 7.97 16.51
N GLU A 193 -10.08 9.28 16.58
CA GLU A 193 -11.03 10.29 17.06
C GLU A 193 -12.29 10.35 16.20
N GLN A 194 -12.16 10.06 14.91
CA GLN A 194 -13.25 10.05 13.93
C GLN A 194 -14.00 8.70 13.84
N LEU A 195 -13.58 7.67 14.56
CA LEU A 195 -14.27 6.38 14.58
C LEU A 195 -15.45 6.36 15.55
N ALA A 196 -16.48 5.58 15.25
CA ALA A 196 -17.47 5.12 16.21
C ALA A 196 -16.82 4.23 17.31
N PRO A 197 -17.47 4.00 18.46
CA PRO A 197 -16.94 3.20 19.57
C PRO A 197 -16.45 1.78 19.21
N ASP A 198 -17.02 1.14 18.18
CA ASP A 198 -16.60 -0.16 17.64
C ASP A 198 -15.99 -0.07 16.23
N GLY A 199 -15.50 1.12 15.89
CA GLY A 199 -14.95 1.41 14.58
C GLY A 199 -13.64 0.66 14.31
N ALA A 200 -13.34 0.46 13.04
CA ALA A 200 -12.12 -0.22 12.60
C ALA A 200 -11.41 0.54 11.47
N ILE A 201 -10.09 0.37 11.40
CA ILE A 201 -9.23 0.91 10.36
C ILE A 201 -8.53 -0.23 9.65
N LEU A 202 -8.51 -0.21 8.32
CA LEU A 202 -7.61 -1.03 7.54
C LEU A 202 -6.69 -0.11 6.73
N VAL A 203 -5.38 -0.26 6.92
CA VAL A 203 -4.37 0.60 6.30
C VAL A 203 -3.11 -0.20 5.99
N ASP A 204 -2.43 0.15 4.89
CA ASP A 204 -1.09 -0.36 4.62
C ASP A 204 -0.06 0.37 5.50
N TYR A 205 0.45 -0.33 6.50
CA TYR A 205 1.43 0.21 7.43
C TYR A 205 2.83 -0.15 6.96
N LYS A 206 3.62 0.86 6.62
CA LYS A 206 4.87 0.70 5.91
C LYS A 206 5.96 1.52 6.58
N LEU A 207 7.15 0.94 6.78
CA LEU A 207 8.31 1.61 7.37
C LEU A 207 9.33 2.08 6.33
N ALA A 208 9.30 1.45 5.15
CA ALA A 208 10.08 1.81 3.96
C ALA A 208 9.52 1.08 2.74
N VAL A 209 10.06 1.37 1.54
CA VAL A 209 9.67 0.70 0.28
C VAL A 209 9.61 -0.82 0.45
N SER A 210 8.44 -1.41 0.13
CA SER A 210 8.13 -2.83 0.27
C SER A 210 8.29 -3.43 1.69
N ALA A 211 8.63 -2.63 2.70
CA ALA A 211 8.65 -3.00 4.11
C ALA A 211 7.34 -2.56 4.76
N GLY A 212 6.26 -3.27 4.45
CA GLY A 212 4.93 -2.98 4.99
C GLY A 212 3.92 -4.05 4.61
N ASN A 213 2.78 -4.02 5.30
CA ASN A 213 1.61 -4.80 4.95
C ASN A 213 0.35 -4.16 5.58
N LEU A 214 -0.82 -4.64 5.21
CA LEU A 214 -2.08 -4.20 5.79
C LEU A 214 -2.20 -4.58 7.26
N VAL A 215 -2.65 -3.64 8.08
CA VAL A 215 -3.00 -3.83 9.49
C VAL A 215 -4.47 -3.47 9.72
N ASN A 216 -5.21 -4.38 10.35
CA ASN A 216 -6.61 -4.19 10.72
C ASN A 216 -6.69 -3.83 12.21
N LEU A 217 -6.94 -2.56 12.50
CA LEU A 217 -7.01 -1.98 13.83
C LEU A 217 -8.46 -1.80 14.26
N ARG A 218 -8.78 -2.15 15.51
CA ARG A 218 -10.06 -1.82 16.13
C ARG A 218 -9.87 -0.80 17.23
N ARG A 219 -10.82 0.11 17.35
CA ARG A 219 -10.90 1.01 18.49
C ARG A 219 -11.25 0.21 19.75
N ARG A 220 -10.49 0.43 20.81
CA ARG A 220 -10.73 -0.09 22.16
C ARG A 220 -10.48 1.04 23.15
N SER A 221 -11.54 1.74 23.55
CA SER A 221 -11.42 2.94 24.38
C SER A 221 -10.47 3.96 23.75
N ASP A 222 -9.33 4.25 24.39
CA ASP A 222 -8.33 5.25 23.99
C ASP A 222 -7.11 4.64 23.28
N VAL A 223 -7.27 3.44 22.70
CA VAL A 223 -6.27 2.83 21.83
C VAL A 223 -6.88 2.28 20.55
N LEU A 224 -6.09 2.27 19.47
CA LEU A 224 -6.28 1.39 18.33
C LEU A 224 -5.37 0.19 18.52
N GLU A 225 -5.89 -1.02 18.34
CA GLU A 225 -5.10 -2.24 18.43
C GLU A 225 -5.52 -3.25 17.36
N GLY A 226 -4.55 -3.93 16.76
CA GLY A 226 -4.83 -4.91 15.73
C GLY A 226 -3.63 -5.69 15.22
N ARG A 227 -3.88 -6.53 14.22
CA ARG A 227 -2.89 -7.43 13.60
C ARG A 227 -2.75 -7.17 12.12
N PHE A 228 -1.58 -7.52 11.60
CA PHE A 228 -1.37 -7.51 10.16
C PHE A 228 -2.12 -8.68 9.49
N THR A 229 -2.47 -8.51 8.23
CA THR A 229 -3.10 -9.56 7.42
C THR A 229 -2.09 -10.65 7.06
N THR A 230 -2.56 -11.88 6.89
CA THR A 230 -1.71 -13.03 6.49
C THR A 230 -1.19 -12.92 5.06
N TRP A 231 -1.97 -12.31 4.19
CA TRP A 231 -1.60 -12.02 2.81
C TRP A 231 -0.97 -10.63 2.72
N TRP A 232 0.00 -10.51 1.81
CA TRP A 232 0.70 -9.26 1.57
C TRP A 232 -0.02 -8.39 0.56
N ALA A 233 -0.10 -7.09 0.86
CA ALA A 233 -0.38 -6.05 -0.11
C ALA A 233 0.50 -4.83 0.16
N GLY A 234 0.69 -4.03 -0.87
CA GLY A 234 1.43 -2.78 -0.79
C GLY A 234 0.70 -1.71 -1.60
N PHE A 235 0.73 -0.49 -1.08
CA PHE A 235 0.12 0.68 -1.69
C PHE A 235 1.16 1.77 -1.94
N MET A 236 0.79 2.73 -2.79
CA MET A 236 1.54 3.97 -2.95
C MET A 236 1.57 4.71 -1.62
N GLU A 237 2.63 5.48 -1.38
CA GLU A 237 2.75 6.27 -0.14
C GLU A 237 1.71 7.39 -0.11
N MET A 238 1.14 7.62 1.07
CA MET A 238 0.33 8.80 1.32
C MET A 238 1.14 10.04 0.98
N ARG A 239 0.51 10.95 0.24
CA ARG A 239 1.09 12.23 -0.17
C ARG A 239 0.46 13.35 0.64
N HIS A 240 1.26 14.36 0.93
CA HIS A 240 0.84 15.59 1.60
C HIS A 240 1.06 16.79 0.66
N PRO A 241 0.28 17.88 0.79
CA PRO A 241 0.43 19.06 -0.07
C PRO A 241 1.82 19.70 -0.04
N GLN A 242 2.59 19.50 1.02
CA GLN A 242 3.93 20.08 1.20
C GLN A 242 5.08 19.11 0.93
N ASP A 243 4.80 17.89 0.44
CA ASP A 243 5.87 16.94 0.15
C ASP A 243 6.79 17.45 -0.95
N ARG A 244 8.09 17.20 -0.77
CA ARG A 244 9.13 17.54 -1.74
C ARG A 244 9.68 16.27 -2.37
N PRO A 245 10.13 16.31 -3.63
CA PRO A 245 10.89 15.21 -4.20
C PRO A 245 12.14 14.95 -3.38
N ILE A 246 12.37 13.68 -3.07
CA ILE A 246 13.53 13.23 -2.31
C ILE A 246 14.53 12.73 -3.33
N PRO A 247 15.71 13.34 -3.42
CA PRO A 247 16.74 12.86 -4.32
C PRO A 247 17.06 11.41 -4.01
N ALA A 248 17.13 10.57 -5.04
CA ALA A 248 17.57 9.20 -4.88
C ALA A 248 18.94 9.17 -4.17
N PRO A 249 19.12 8.30 -3.15
CA PRO A 249 20.40 8.17 -2.47
C PRO A 249 21.55 7.97 -3.44
N ARG A 250 22.54 8.87 -3.40
CA ARG A 250 23.75 8.74 -4.22
C ARG A 250 24.72 7.81 -3.51
N VAL A 251 25.08 6.72 -4.19
CA VAL A 251 26.11 5.80 -3.71
C VAL A 251 27.47 6.48 -3.79
N CYS A 252 28.12 6.64 -2.64
CA CYS A 252 29.52 7.05 -2.56
C CYS A 252 30.39 5.80 -2.43
N TYR A 253 31.02 5.37 -3.52
CA TYR A 253 32.06 4.33 -3.51
C TYR A 253 33.34 4.88 -2.86
N ALA A 254 33.31 5.07 -1.54
CA ALA A 254 34.44 5.53 -0.75
C ALA A 254 35.37 4.37 -0.34
N GLU A 255 36.60 4.69 0.05
CA GLU A 255 37.57 3.73 0.60
C GLU A 255 37.06 3.13 1.92
N GLY A 256 37.46 1.88 2.22
CA GLY A 256 37.12 1.19 3.48
C GLY A 256 36.02 0.13 3.37
N GLU A 257 35.86 -0.51 2.21
CA GLU A 257 34.91 -1.60 2.02
C GLU A 257 35.14 -2.75 3.01
N ARG A 258 34.03 -3.22 3.60
CA ARG A 258 33.99 -4.46 4.36
C ARG A 258 33.36 -5.55 3.50
N ARG A 259 33.89 -6.77 3.61
CA ARG A 259 33.42 -7.92 2.83
C ARG A 259 33.28 -9.17 3.70
N TRP A 260 32.13 -9.83 3.62
CA TRP A 260 31.86 -11.10 4.31
C TRP A 260 30.78 -11.89 3.58
N HIS A 261 30.57 -13.15 3.96
CA HIS A 261 29.48 -13.97 3.45
C HIS A 261 28.27 -13.93 4.38
N THR A 262 27.07 -13.83 3.80
CA THR A 262 25.82 -13.82 4.56
C THR A 262 25.05 -15.12 4.41
N THR A 263 24.27 -15.46 5.43
CA THR A 263 23.25 -16.52 5.38
C THR A 263 21.83 -15.96 5.35
N ALA A 264 21.68 -14.63 5.38
CA ALA A 264 20.39 -13.97 5.27
C ALA A 264 19.82 -14.12 3.84
N PRO A 265 18.49 -14.04 3.65
CA PRO A 265 17.88 -14.10 2.33
C PRO A 265 18.46 -13.03 1.40
N VAL A 266 18.76 -13.41 0.16
CA VAL A 266 19.23 -12.50 -0.90
C VAL A 266 18.35 -12.70 -2.14
N PRO A 267 17.74 -11.63 -2.69
CA PRO A 267 17.72 -10.27 -2.15
C PRO A 267 16.91 -10.18 -0.84
N PRO A 268 17.15 -9.17 0.01
CA PRO A 268 16.51 -9.09 1.34
C PRO A 268 14.98 -8.97 1.26
N TRP A 269 14.44 -8.37 0.19
CA TRP A 269 12.99 -8.30 -0.06
C TRP A 269 12.36 -9.62 -0.55
N GLN A 270 13.13 -10.71 -0.71
CA GLN A 270 12.57 -12.04 -0.96
C GLN A 270 11.74 -12.54 0.24
N LYS A 271 12.04 -12.04 1.45
CA LYS A 271 11.29 -12.32 2.68
C LYS A 271 10.82 -10.99 3.30
N LEU A 272 9.67 -10.50 2.85
CA LEU A 272 9.14 -9.18 3.24
C LEU A 272 8.98 -8.99 4.76
N VAL A 273 8.66 -10.05 5.51
CA VAL A 273 8.63 -9.97 6.99
C VAL A 273 10.02 -9.69 7.56
N VAL A 274 11.07 -10.34 7.04
CA VAL A 274 12.46 -10.10 7.48
C VAL A 274 12.89 -8.68 7.10
N TRP A 275 12.53 -8.23 5.89
CA TRP A 275 12.77 -6.86 5.44
C TRP A 275 12.09 -5.82 6.34
N PHE A 276 10.83 -6.06 6.73
CA PHE A 276 10.11 -5.21 7.69
C PHE A 276 10.77 -5.21 9.07
N LEU A 277 11.14 -6.38 9.60
CA LEU A 277 11.84 -6.50 10.86
C LEU A 277 13.21 -5.79 10.85
N ALA A 278 13.90 -5.73 9.70
CA ALA A 278 15.18 -5.01 9.58
C ALA A 278 15.04 -3.54 9.99
N HIS A 279 13.95 -2.87 9.60
CA HIS A 279 13.66 -1.49 10.00
C HIS A 279 13.36 -1.35 11.50
N LEU A 280 12.93 -2.42 12.17
CA LEU A 280 12.71 -2.41 13.63
C LEU A 280 13.99 -2.63 14.43
N VAL A 281 15.03 -3.20 13.82
CA VAL A 281 16.28 -3.58 14.49
C VAL A 281 17.50 -2.78 13.99
N GLY A 282 17.27 -1.64 13.34
CA GLY A 282 18.31 -0.65 13.07
C GLY A 282 18.55 -0.31 11.60
N LEU A 283 17.80 -0.86 10.65
CA LEU A 283 17.89 -0.43 9.25
C LEU A 283 17.26 0.98 9.13
N PRO A 284 18.03 2.00 8.71
CA PRO A 284 17.53 3.36 8.70
C PRO A 284 16.37 3.53 7.73
N ARG A 285 15.50 4.51 8.01
CA ARG A 285 14.54 5.00 7.03
C ARG A 285 15.30 5.67 5.88
N GLY A 286 14.69 5.75 4.69
CA GLY A 286 15.40 6.33 3.54
C GLY A 286 16.14 5.32 2.69
N VAL A 287 16.28 4.08 3.15
CA VAL A 287 16.98 3.05 2.39
C VAL A 287 16.19 2.71 1.15
N VAL A 288 16.80 2.94 0.00
CA VAL A 288 16.33 2.42 -1.28
C VAL A 288 17.05 1.13 -1.59
N TYR A 289 16.39 0.27 -2.35
CA TYR A 289 16.99 -0.95 -2.84
C TYR A 289 16.82 -1.08 -4.34
N GLY A 290 17.71 -1.85 -4.96
CA GLY A 290 17.68 -2.15 -6.38
C GLY A 290 18.48 -3.39 -6.72
N SER A 291 18.72 -3.59 -8.01
CA SER A 291 19.52 -4.70 -8.51
C SER A 291 20.57 -4.19 -9.48
N LEU A 292 21.78 -4.75 -9.41
CA LEU A 292 22.74 -4.67 -10.52
C LEU A 292 22.37 -5.75 -11.53
N LEU A 293 22.34 -5.36 -12.80
CA LEU A 293 22.02 -6.26 -13.91
C LEU A 293 23.30 -6.61 -14.66
N ASP A 294 23.40 -7.86 -15.10
CA ASP A 294 24.40 -8.26 -16.09
C ASP A 294 24.23 -7.41 -17.36
N PRO A 295 25.31 -6.81 -17.91
CA PRO A 295 25.20 -5.95 -19.08
C PRO A 295 24.66 -6.66 -20.32
N ASP A 296 24.96 -7.95 -20.47
CA ASP A 296 24.65 -8.73 -21.67
C ASP A 296 23.32 -9.46 -21.52
N THR A 297 23.10 -10.16 -20.40
CA THR A 297 21.88 -10.95 -20.19
C THR A 297 20.73 -10.16 -19.58
N ARG A 298 21.02 -8.99 -18.99
CA ARG A 298 20.07 -8.17 -18.21
C ARG A 298 19.53 -8.88 -16.96
N GLU A 299 20.08 -10.03 -16.59
CA GLU A 299 19.69 -10.76 -15.39
C GLU A 299 20.27 -10.09 -14.13
N PRO A 300 19.54 -10.07 -13.00
CA PRO A 300 20.08 -9.57 -11.74
C PRO A 300 21.30 -10.38 -11.26
N THR A 301 22.38 -9.70 -10.93
CA THR A 301 23.63 -10.32 -10.40
C THR A 301 23.87 -10.00 -8.93
N ALA A 302 23.38 -8.85 -8.46
CA ALA A 302 23.48 -8.44 -7.06
C ALA A 302 22.29 -7.58 -6.62
N ALA A 303 21.92 -7.68 -5.36
CA ALA A 303 21.05 -6.73 -4.68
C ALA A 303 21.87 -5.51 -4.23
N THR A 304 21.29 -4.31 -4.32
CA THR A 304 21.90 -3.07 -3.82
C THR A 304 21.00 -2.40 -2.80
N LEU A 305 21.63 -1.76 -1.81
CA LEU A 305 21.00 -0.89 -0.83
C LEU A 305 21.78 0.43 -0.81
N ALA A 306 21.06 1.54 -0.72
CA ALA A 306 21.67 2.85 -0.55
C ALA A 306 20.85 3.68 0.46
N ALA A 307 21.54 4.33 1.38
CA ALA A 307 20.95 5.19 2.40
C ALA A 307 21.20 6.69 2.10
N PRO A 308 20.37 7.61 2.60
CA PRO A 308 20.51 9.04 2.34
C PRO A 308 21.84 9.66 2.78
N ASP A 309 22.54 9.03 3.74
CA ASP A 309 23.86 9.47 4.21
C ASP A 309 25.02 9.06 3.29
N GLY A 310 24.72 8.39 2.17
CA GLY A 310 25.67 7.89 1.18
C GLY A 310 26.21 6.49 1.47
N SER A 311 25.80 5.86 2.58
CA SER A 311 26.15 4.46 2.87
C SER A 311 25.48 3.51 1.88
N TRP A 312 26.15 2.41 1.56
CA TRP A 312 25.66 1.44 0.59
C TRP A 312 26.10 0.02 0.91
N ALA A 313 25.29 -0.94 0.48
CA ALA A 313 25.62 -2.36 0.50
C ALA A 313 25.28 -3.01 -0.85
N ARG A 314 26.11 -3.95 -1.27
CA ARG A 314 25.91 -4.83 -2.41
C ARG A 314 25.98 -6.26 -1.94
N VAL A 315 25.02 -7.08 -2.33
CA VAL A 315 25.02 -8.51 -1.99
C VAL A 315 24.89 -9.34 -3.24
N GLY A 316 25.91 -10.14 -3.54
CA GLY A 316 25.91 -11.02 -4.70
C GLY A 316 24.83 -12.09 -4.59
N LEU A 317 24.05 -12.26 -5.66
CA LEU A 317 22.92 -13.20 -5.67
C LEU A 317 23.36 -14.67 -5.77
N ALA A 318 24.52 -14.93 -6.38
CA ALA A 318 25.06 -16.28 -6.57
C ALA A 318 26.03 -16.72 -5.46
N ASP A 319 26.88 -15.82 -4.99
CA ASP A 319 27.96 -16.13 -4.03
C ASP A 319 27.63 -15.72 -2.58
N HIS A 320 26.49 -15.05 -2.39
CA HIS A 320 26.05 -14.49 -1.10
C HIS A 320 27.11 -13.62 -0.42
N THR A 321 27.97 -12.98 -1.21
CA THR A 321 29.00 -12.10 -0.66
C THR A 321 28.44 -10.69 -0.50
N VAL A 322 28.54 -10.17 0.72
CA VAL A 322 28.21 -8.78 1.05
C VAL A 322 29.46 -7.93 0.88
N THR A 323 29.32 -6.82 0.18
CA THR A 323 30.29 -5.72 0.14
C THR A 323 29.56 -4.46 0.61
N GLU A 324 30.07 -3.80 1.64
CA GLU A 324 29.43 -2.63 2.24
C GLU A 324 30.47 -1.54 2.54
N ALA A 325 30.09 -0.29 2.35
CA ALA A 325 30.86 0.87 2.78
C ALA A 325 29.94 2.03 3.21
N GLY A 326 30.49 2.95 4.00
CA GLY A 326 29.77 4.11 4.52
C GLY A 326 29.71 4.17 6.05
N LYS A 327 29.00 5.18 6.55
CA LYS A 327 28.89 5.49 7.98
C LYS A 327 27.91 4.57 8.71
N THR A 328 26.88 4.12 7.99
CA THR A 328 25.80 3.30 8.53
C THR A 328 25.87 1.90 7.94
N SER A 329 25.83 0.86 8.78
CA SER A 329 25.67 -0.51 8.28
C SER A 329 24.23 -0.74 7.85
N LEU A 330 24.06 -1.19 6.61
CA LEU A 330 22.77 -1.49 5.99
C LEU A 330 22.50 -3.00 5.97
N TRP A 331 23.52 -3.84 5.91
CA TRP A 331 23.32 -5.29 5.87
C TRP A 331 23.25 -5.96 7.24
N GLU A 332 23.99 -5.46 8.24
CA GLU A 332 23.94 -6.00 9.60
C GLU A 332 22.52 -6.00 10.22
N PRO A 333 21.69 -4.95 10.03
CA PRO A 333 20.29 -4.99 10.47
C PRO A 333 19.46 -6.08 9.78
N VAL A 334 19.72 -6.37 8.49
CA VAL A 334 19.03 -7.44 7.75
C VAL A 334 19.39 -8.82 8.33
N GLU A 335 20.68 -9.06 8.62
CA GLU A 335 21.13 -10.30 9.25
C GLU A 335 20.59 -10.45 10.68
N SER A 336 20.51 -9.34 11.42
CA SER A 336 19.95 -9.32 12.78
C SER A 336 18.45 -9.59 12.76
N ALA A 337 17.70 -9.02 11.81
CA ALA A 337 16.30 -9.32 11.60
C ALA A 337 16.07 -10.78 11.19
N TYR A 338 16.94 -11.34 10.36
CA TYR A 338 16.83 -12.75 9.98
C TYR A 338 17.08 -13.69 11.16
N ARG A 339 18.09 -13.40 12.00
CA ARG A 339 18.33 -14.13 13.25
C ARG A 339 17.14 -14.03 14.21
N LEU A 340 16.57 -12.84 14.36
CA LEU A 340 15.34 -12.64 15.14
C LEU A 340 14.21 -13.50 14.57
N TRP A 341 13.97 -13.46 13.27
CA TRP A 341 12.93 -14.23 12.60
C TRP A 341 13.11 -15.74 12.82
N LEU A 342 14.33 -16.27 12.72
CA LEU A 342 14.62 -17.68 13.03
C LEU A 342 14.38 -18.02 14.51
N ALA A 343 14.87 -17.18 15.43
CA ALA A 343 14.73 -17.36 16.87
C ALA A 343 13.28 -17.19 17.38
N THR A 344 12.40 -16.67 16.53
CA THR A 344 10.97 -16.46 16.83
C THR A 344 10.07 -17.48 16.14
N GLU A 345 10.64 -18.58 15.66
CA GLU A 345 9.92 -19.63 14.93
C GLU A 345 9.32 -19.14 13.62
N ARG A 346 10.04 -18.25 12.92
CA ARG A 346 9.73 -17.81 11.56
C ARG A 346 8.32 -17.19 11.43
N PRO A 347 8.00 -16.16 12.22
CA PRO A 347 6.66 -15.61 12.27
C PRO A 347 6.18 -15.12 10.90
N GLY A 348 4.89 -15.34 10.63
CA GLY A 348 4.16 -14.67 9.56
C GLY A 348 3.70 -13.29 9.99
N TRP A 349 3.08 -12.55 9.06
CA TRP A 349 2.54 -11.22 9.31
C TRP A 349 1.48 -11.21 10.41
N ASP A 350 0.64 -12.24 10.50
CA ASP A 350 -0.43 -12.38 11.51
C ASP A 350 0.06 -12.42 12.96
N ARG A 351 1.32 -12.77 13.18
CA ARG A 351 1.96 -12.70 14.49
C ARG A 351 2.41 -11.28 14.84
N LEU A 352 2.56 -10.40 13.86
CA LEU A 352 2.83 -8.99 14.10
C LEU A 352 1.52 -8.24 14.36
N GLY A 353 1.60 -7.22 15.18
CA GLY A 353 0.51 -6.29 15.39
C GLY A 353 0.99 -4.90 15.77
N LEU A 354 0.02 -4.01 15.89
CA LEU A 354 0.23 -2.58 16.11
C LEU A 354 -0.74 -2.09 17.18
N THR A 355 -0.23 -1.25 18.07
CA THR A 355 -1.01 -0.45 19.01
C THR A 355 -0.74 1.03 18.74
N VAL A 356 -1.80 1.84 18.65
CA VAL A 356 -1.72 3.30 18.53
C VAL A 356 -2.43 3.89 19.74
N ASN A 357 -1.74 4.80 20.44
CA ASN A 357 -2.26 5.43 21.65
C ASN A 357 -2.77 6.85 21.35
N ALA A 358 -3.55 7.41 22.29
CA ALA A 358 -4.06 8.77 22.22
C ALA A 358 -3.00 9.88 22.13
N ASP A 359 -1.77 9.60 22.56
CA ASP A 359 -0.62 10.51 22.39
C ASP A 359 0.02 10.42 20.98
N GLY A 360 -0.55 9.62 20.07
CA GLY A 360 -0.04 9.38 18.72
C GLY A 360 1.10 8.36 18.64
N ARG A 361 1.53 7.77 19.76
CA ARG A 361 2.61 6.77 19.75
C ARG A 361 2.14 5.45 19.13
N ASN A 362 2.82 5.06 18.07
CA ASN A 362 2.66 3.78 17.39
C ASN A 362 3.64 2.77 18.00
N THR A 363 3.20 1.56 18.34
CA THR A 363 4.04 0.49 18.89
C THR A 363 3.76 -0.80 18.18
N LEU A 364 4.76 -1.31 17.46
CA LEU A 364 4.69 -2.63 16.86
C LEU A 364 5.04 -3.69 17.88
N TRP A 365 4.46 -4.88 17.73
CA TRP A 365 4.73 -5.99 18.62
C TRP A 365 4.66 -7.32 17.89
N LEU A 366 5.38 -8.31 18.42
CA LEU A 366 5.28 -9.70 18.01
C LEU A 366 4.47 -10.48 19.05
N ASP A 367 3.53 -11.30 18.59
CA ASP A 367 2.60 -12.15 19.33
C ASP A 367 1.54 -11.42 20.15
N SER A 368 1.91 -10.46 21.00
CA SER A 368 1.00 -9.72 21.88
C SER A 368 1.54 -8.32 22.19
N PRO A 369 0.67 -7.32 22.43
CA PRO A 369 1.06 -5.98 22.91
C PRO A 369 1.85 -6.00 24.23
N THR A 370 1.72 -7.07 25.02
CA THR A 370 2.41 -7.23 26.32
C THR A 370 3.66 -8.11 26.23
N SER A 371 4.02 -8.56 25.02
CA SER A 371 5.21 -9.39 24.83
C SER A 371 6.49 -8.58 25.06
N PRO A 372 7.63 -9.22 25.36
CA PRO A 372 8.92 -8.51 25.47
C PRO A 372 9.45 -8.01 24.11
N ARG A 373 8.77 -8.36 23.00
CA ARG A 373 9.18 -8.01 21.64
C ARG A 373 8.26 -6.92 21.10
N THR A 374 8.48 -5.72 21.61
CA THR A 374 7.76 -4.49 21.25
C THR A 374 8.75 -3.46 20.73
N TRP A 375 8.35 -2.72 19.70
CA TRP A 375 9.14 -1.66 19.08
C TRP A 375 8.30 -0.38 19.08
N PRO A 376 8.49 0.52 20.07
CA PRO A 376 7.89 1.84 20.03
C PRO A 376 8.51 2.61 18.87
N LEU A 377 7.66 3.26 18.08
CA LEU A 377 8.07 4.04 16.93
C LEU A 377 7.94 5.52 17.28
N GLU A 378 8.93 6.31 16.87
CA GLU A 378 8.89 7.76 17.04
C GLU A 378 7.73 8.36 16.25
N SER A 379 6.91 9.16 16.92
CA SER A 379 5.84 9.93 16.30
C SER A 379 6.42 10.95 15.32
N GLY A 380 5.87 11.03 14.10
CA GLY A 380 6.05 12.19 13.23
C GLY A 380 7.23 12.16 12.25
N SER A 381 7.94 11.05 12.07
CA SER A 381 8.86 10.92 10.93
C SER A 381 8.09 10.44 9.70
N ARG A 382 7.99 11.28 8.67
CA ARG A 382 7.45 10.92 7.35
C ARG A 382 8.24 9.74 6.76
N LEU A 383 7.65 9.00 5.82
CA LEU A 383 8.36 7.99 5.02
C LEU A 383 9.32 8.70 4.08
N ILE A 384 10.42 9.23 4.64
CA ILE A 384 11.40 10.03 3.92
C ILE A 384 10.72 11.34 3.43
N SER A 385 11.38 12.48 3.58
CA SER A 385 10.89 13.78 3.09
C SER A 385 11.97 14.49 2.31
#